data_AF-A0A1H9ZU05-F1
#
_entry.id   AF-A0A1H9ZU05-F1
#
_cell.length_a   1.000
_cell.length_b   1.000
_cell.length_c   1.000
_cell.angle_alpha   90.00
_cell.angle_beta   90.00
_cell.angle_gamma   90.00
#
_symmetry.space_group_name_H-M   'P 1'
#
loop_
_entity.id
_entity.type
_entity.pdbx_description
1 polymer ?
#
loop_
_entity_poly.entity_id
_entity_poly.type
_entity_poly.pdbx_seq_one_letter_code
_entity_poly.pdbx_strand_id
1 'polypeptide(L)'
;MRKRKRVITFLLILTLAISTQLVYSFGSGALSHEEVEKIIEEVAREKGIPSVILKAIAWKESGYRQFNSSGNPLVSGRNTGIMQINQVHRHLDWERVRYDIRYNIEAGADVLLGRWHATGSVYPTIGDMDPNVLEHWYFALWGYNSWLARNNPNVAGEKAYQEGIFQLIRDKYNQPITSIDASYLPSSGLPSSDLWIPTPETHHFGDLNHAIARVFKDLVDHPKQEYIAELYEMGVVSGVGGDRFNPDGYITKEQMAVILRDILELETTEEMTVGEDWQEVSSWAKDAVAAAYQQEILSLNEEGNLEPKGFVTREEAMTILFEGFKREVIYDEDLMVPIAYIDFDEISLSALNSVAYFIGKGVLTVDHQQPFGPKEHITRGELCKLIYMITEKL
;
A
#
# COMPACT_ATOMS: atom_id res chain seq x y z
N MET A 1 -63.23 10.06 -26.63
CA MET A 1 -62.13 9.09 -26.38
C MET A 1 -61.12 8.88 -27.54
N ARG A 2 -61.17 9.59 -28.68
CA ARG A 2 -60.23 9.38 -29.80
C ARG A 2 -59.08 10.40 -29.93
N LYS A 3 -59.08 11.51 -29.18
CA LYS A 3 -58.00 12.53 -29.22
C LYS A 3 -56.88 12.33 -28.19
N ARG A 4 -57.11 11.62 -27.08
CA ARG A 4 -56.09 11.36 -26.03
C ARG A 4 -55.11 10.22 -26.37
N LYS A 5 -55.44 9.32 -27.30
CA LYS A 5 -54.55 8.20 -27.68
C LYS A 5 -53.45 8.59 -28.68
N ARG A 6 -53.60 9.67 -29.46
CA ARG A 6 -52.56 10.10 -30.43
C ARG A 6 -51.40 10.87 -29.78
N VAL A 7 -51.65 11.56 -28.67
CA VAL A 7 -50.60 12.33 -27.96
C VAL A 7 -49.64 11.40 -27.20
N ILE A 8 -50.14 10.27 -26.68
CA ILE A 8 -49.32 9.31 -25.91
C ILE A 8 -48.42 8.48 -26.84
N THR A 9 -48.88 8.10 -28.04
CA THR A 9 -48.04 7.41 -29.03
C THR A 9 -46.97 8.32 -29.64
N PHE A 10 -47.25 9.63 -29.78
CA PHE A 10 -46.24 10.59 -30.25
C PHE A 10 -45.18 10.88 -29.19
N LEU A 11 -45.56 10.94 -27.90
CA LEU A 11 -44.58 11.05 -26.81
C LEU A 11 -43.72 9.79 -26.65
N LEU A 12 -44.28 8.59 -26.85
CA LEU A 12 -43.50 7.34 -26.73
C LEU A 12 -42.50 7.15 -27.88
N ILE A 13 -42.84 7.57 -29.11
CA ILE A 13 -41.91 7.58 -30.25
C ILE A 13 -40.87 8.70 -30.09
N LEU A 14 -41.24 9.84 -29.49
CA LEU A 14 -40.27 10.91 -29.20
C LEU A 14 -39.33 10.50 -28.06
N THR A 15 -39.78 9.79 -27.02
CA THR A 15 -38.90 9.29 -25.95
C THR A 15 -38.03 8.09 -26.40
N LEU A 16 -38.50 7.28 -27.35
CA LEU A 16 -37.69 6.19 -27.94
C LEU A 16 -36.74 6.70 -29.05
N ALA A 17 -37.05 7.85 -29.67
CA ALA A 17 -36.14 8.56 -30.58
C ALA A 17 -35.12 9.44 -29.83
N ILE A 18 -35.44 9.90 -28.61
CA ILE A 18 -34.49 10.60 -27.74
C ILE A 18 -33.53 9.62 -27.05
N SER A 19 -33.87 8.33 -26.90
CA SER A 19 -32.93 7.29 -26.46
C SER A 19 -32.06 6.70 -27.59
N THR A 20 -32.15 7.23 -28.82
CA THR A 20 -31.33 6.81 -29.96
C THR A 20 -30.64 7.97 -30.69
N GLN A 21 -30.68 9.18 -30.11
CA GLN A 21 -29.90 10.34 -30.55
C GLN A 21 -29.07 10.92 -29.38
N LEU A 22 -28.19 10.07 -28.85
CA LEU A 22 -26.98 10.50 -28.15
C LEU A 22 -25.77 9.84 -28.83
N VAL A 23 -25.73 9.96 -30.14
CA VAL A 23 -24.52 9.70 -30.93
C VAL A 23 -24.38 10.90 -31.86
N TYR A 24 -23.19 11.49 -31.84
CA TYR A 24 -22.72 12.65 -32.62
C TYR A 24 -23.04 14.05 -32.10
N SER A 25 -22.44 14.40 -30.96
CA SER A 25 -21.60 15.61 -30.88
C SER A 25 -20.68 15.54 -29.66
N PHE A 26 -19.74 14.59 -29.65
CA PHE A 26 -18.50 14.80 -28.92
C PHE A 26 -17.50 15.30 -29.95
N GLY A 27 -16.88 16.44 -29.65
CA GLY A 27 -15.72 16.90 -30.40
C GLY A 27 -14.72 15.74 -30.52
N SER A 28 -14.12 15.63 -31.69
CA SER A 28 -13.11 14.65 -32.08
C SER A 28 -11.80 14.80 -31.30
N GLY A 29 -11.86 14.69 -29.97
CA GLY A 29 -10.69 14.58 -29.10
C GLY A 29 -10.49 13.12 -28.75
N ALA A 30 -9.31 12.57 -29.06
CA ALA A 30 -8.87 11.35 -28.40
C ALA A 30 -8.88 11.59 -26.88
N LEU A 31 -9.24 10.57 -26.09
CA LEU A 31 -9.17 10.64 -24.62
C LEU A 31 -7.77 11.13 -24.21
N SER A 32 -7.73 12.01 -23.22
CA SER A 32 -6.48 12.43 -22.58
C SER A 32 -5.84 11.27 -21.82
N HIS A 33 -4.54 11.35 -21.54
CA HIS A 33 -3.86 10.33 -20.75
C HIS A 33 -4.49 10.17 -19.35
N GLU A 34 -4.93 11.26 -18.73
CA GLU A 34 -5.58 11.23 -17.40
C GLU A 34 -6.92 10.48 -17.43
N GLU A 35 -7.73 10.67 -18.48
CA GLU A 35 -8.98 9.92 -18.65
C GLU A 35 -8.73 8.43 -18.88
N VAL A 36 -7.67 8.09 -19.63
CA VAL A 36 -7.27 6.69 -19.84
C VAL A 36 -6.76 6.06 -18.54
N GLU A 37 -5.94 6.75 -17.76
CA GLU A 37 -5.44 6.29 -16.46
C GLU A 37 -6.60 6.00 -15.50
N LYS A 38 -7.62 6.86 -15.43
CA LYS A 38 -8.82 6.60 -14.60
C LYS A 38 -9.55 5.33 -15.00
N ILE A 39 -9.70 5.06 -16.30
CA ILE A 39 -10.31 3.80 -16.78
C ILE A 39 -9.45 2.60 -16.36
N ILE A 40 -8.11 2.71 -16.47
CA ILE A 40 -7.19 1.66 -16.05
C ILE A 40 -7.31 1.40 -14.56
N GLU A 41 -7.32 2.44 -13.73
CA GLU A 41 -7.45 2.35 -12.27
C GLU A 41 -8.79 1.72 -11.85
N GLU A 42 -9.89 2.08 -12.51
CA GLU A 42 -11.19 1.46 -12.27
C GLU A 42 -11.16 -0.05 -12.56
N VAL A 43 -10.61 -0.45 -13.71
CA VAL A 43 -10.50 -1.87 -14.09
C VAL A 43 -9.54 -2.60 -13.14
N ALA A 44 -8.39 -2.01 -12.81
CA ALA A 44 -7.41 -2.59 -11.91
C ALA A 44 -8.03 -2.91 -10.54
N ARG A 45 -8.77 -1.94 -9.99
CA ARG A 45 -9.50 -2.07 -8.73
C ARG A 45 -10.59 -3.13 -8.79
N GLU A 46 -11.36 -3.21 -9.88
CA GLU A 46 -12.38 -4.25 -10.08
C GLU A 46 -11.78 -5.66 -10.17
N LYS A 47 -10.54 -5.75 -10.67
CA LYS A 47 -9.84 -7.00 -10.94
C LYS A 47 -8.87 -7.42 -9.82
N GLY A 48 -8.67 -6.58 -8.81
CA GLY A 48 -7.70 -6.86 -7.74
C GLY A 48 -6.26 -6.91 -8.26
N ILE A 49 -5.88 -5.97 -9.13
CA ILE A 49 -4.52 -5.80 -9.65
C ILE A 49 -4.02 -4.41 -9.24
N PRO A 50 -2.77 -4.25 -8.77
CA PRO A 50 -2.23 -2.92 -8.53
C PRO A 50 -2.32 -2.04 -9.78
N SER A 51 -2.94 -0.86 -9.69
CA SER A 51 -3.23 -0.03 -10.87
C SER A 51 -1.96 0.38 -11.61
N VAL A 52 -0.87 0.61 -10.88
CA VAL A 52 0.44 0.96 -11.43
C VAL A 52 0.97 -0.12 -12.39
N ILE A 53 0.65 -1.40 -12.15
CA ILE A 53 1.03 -2.51 -13.03
C ILE A 53 0.27 -2.43 -14.36
N LEU A 54 -1.05 -2.26 -14.33
CA LEU A 54 -1.83 -2.12 -15.57
C LEU A 54 -1.47 -0.84 -16.33
N LYS A 55 -1.26 0.27 -15.61
CA LYS A 55 -0.77 1.53 -16.19
C LYS A 55 0.57 1.32 -16.89
N ALA A 56 1.50 0.58 -16.28
CA ALA A 56 2.79 0.30 -16.90
C ALA A 56 2.69 -0.57 -18.16
N ILE A 57 1.85 -1.61 -18.13
CA ILE A 57 1.59 -2.46 -19.30
C ILE A 57 0.99 -1.64 -20.44
N ALA A 58 -0.11 -0.92 -20.19
CA ALA A 58 -0.80 -0.12 -21.21
C ALA A 58 0.13 0.92 -21.85
N TRP A 59 1.00 1.55 -21.04
CA TRP A 59 1.99 2.48 -21.56
C TRP A 59 3.05 1.78 -22.41
N LYS A 60 3.61 0.65 -21.93
CA LYS A 60 4.64 -0.10 -22.65
C LYS A 60 4.13 -0.66 -23.98
N GLU A 61 2.89 -1.13 -24.01
CA GLU A 61 2.29 -1.79 -25.18
C GLU A 61 1.89 -0.80 -26.28
N SER A 62 1.42 0.39 -25.92
CA SER A 62 0.87 1.33 -26.92
C SER A 62 1.15 2.81 -26.67
N GLY A 63 1.68 3.18 -25.50
CA GLY A 63 1.71 4.55 -25.02
C GLY A 63 0.30 5.09 -24.80
N TYR A 64 -0.59 4.28 -24.20
CA TYR A 64 -2.00 4.60 -23.94
C TYR A 64 -2.88 4.81 -25.18
N ARG A 65 -2.50 4.24 -26.33
CA ARG A 65 -3.23 4.45 -27.58
C ARG A 65 -4.11 3.25 -27.94
N GLN A 66 -5.42 3.47 -27.93
CA GLN A 66 -6.38 2.53 -28.52
C GLN A 66 -6.46 2.66 -30.05
N PHE A 67 -6.27 3.87 -30.58
CA PHE A 67 -6.40 4.20 -31.99
C PHE A 67 -5.10 4.84 -32.54
N ASN A 68 -4.85 4.70 -33.83
CA ASN A 68 -3.78 5.41 -34.52
C ASN A 68 -4.19 6.85 -34.89
N SER A 69 -3.26 7.63 -35.48
CA SER A 69 -3.49 9.02 -35.87
C SER A 69 -4.62 9.23 -36.88
N SER A 70 -5.04 8.18 -37.59
CA SER A 70 -6.16 8.19 -38.53
C SER A 70 -7.50 7.79 -37.89
N GLY A 71 -7.52 7.54 -36.57
CA GLY A 71 -8.72 7.10 -35.83
C GLY A 71 -9.05 5.62 -36.00
N ASN A 72 -8.21 4.83 -36.67
CA ASN A 72 -8.40 3.38 -36.79
C ASN A 72 -7.86 2.65 -35.56
N PRO A 73 -8.41 1.48 -35.17
CA PRO A 73 -7.86 0.68 -34.08
C PRO A 73 -6.36 0.44 -34.27
N LEU A 74 -5.60 0.59 -33.18
CA LEU A 74 -4.16 0.34 -33.21
C LEU A 74 -3.91 -1.16 -33.34
N VAL A 75 -3.30 -1.59 -34.44
CA VAL A 75 -3.01 -3.00 -34.71
C VAL A 75 -1.53 -3.18 -35.02
N SER A 76 -0.86 -4.09 -34.32
CA SER A 76 0.52 -4.50 -34.57
C SER A 76 0.58 -6.02 -34.76
N GLY A 77 0.73 -6.47 -36.00
CA GLY A 77 0.65 -7.89 -36.35
C GLY A 77 -0.70 -8.50 -35.97
N ARG A 78 -0.73 -9.36 -34.94
CA ARG A 78 -1.95 -10.00 -34.41
C ARG A 78 -2.45 -9.39 -33.09
N ASN A 79 -1.84 -8.28 -32.66
CA ASN A 79 -2.16 -7.60 -31.41
C ASN A 79 -2.99 -6.34 -31.67
N THR A 80 -3.95 -6.04 -30.80
CA THR A 80 -4.93 -4.95 -31.00
C THR A 80 -5.11 -4.07 -29.76
N GLY A 81 -5.14 -2.76 -29.96
CA GLY A 81 -5.56 -1.75 -28.99
C GLY A 81 -4.52 -1.41 -27.91
N ILE A 82 -4.98 -0.74 -26.87
CA ILE A 82 -4.14 -0.16 -25.80
C ILE A 82 -3.32 -1.20 -25.04
N MET A 83 -3.87 -2.40 -24.81
CA MET A 83 -3.21 -3.52 -24.14
C MET A 83 -2.57 -4.53 -25.11
N GLN A 84 -2.60 -4.26 -26.43
CA GLN A 84 -2.06 -5.14 -27.47
C GLN A 84 -2.56 -6.60 -27.39
N ILE A 85 -3.87 -6.78 -27.23
CA ILE A 85 -4.52 -8.10 -27.09
C ILE A 85 -4.34 -8.96 -28.33
N ASN A 86 -3.86 -10.19 -28.15
CA ASN A 86 -3.54 -11.11 -29.24
C ASN A 86 -4.74 -11.95 -29.72
N GLN A 87 -4.87 -12.15 -31.03
CA GLN A 87 -5.93 -12.94 -31.68
C GLN A 87 -6.04 -14.42 -31.27
N VAL A 88 -5.08 -14.95 -30.51
CA VAL A 88 -5.22 -16.30 -29.92
C VAL A 88 -6.37 -16.38 -28.91
N HIS A 89 -6.79 -15.26 -28.30
CA HIS A 89 -7.94 -15.19 -27.39
C HIS A 89 -9.27 -15.15 -28.17
N ARG A 90 -9.63 -16.28 -28.79
CA ARG A 90 -10.78 -16.39 -29.71
C ARG A 90 -12.16 -16.20 -29.05
N HIS A 91 -12.23 -16.27 -27.73
CA HIS A 91 -13.48 -16.13 -26.98
C HIS A 91 -13.88 -14.67 -26.72
N LEU A 92 -12.97 -13.72 -26.95
CA LEU A 92 -13.24 -12.30 -26.75
C LEU A 92 -14.13 -11.73 -27.86
N ASP A 93 -14.90 -10.69 -27.53
CA ASP A 93 -15.63 -9.90 -28.51
C ASP A 93 -14.66 -8.96 -29.24
N TRP A 94 -14.22 -9.36 -30.44
CA TRP A 94 -13.20 -8.66 -31.20
C TRP A 94 -13.62 -7.30 -31.75
N GLU A 95 -14.93 -7.02 -31.86
CA GLU A 95 -15.38 -5.67 -32.18
C GLU A 95 -15.17 -4.76 -30.97
N ARG A 96 -15.50 -5.23 -29.76
CA ARG A 96 -15.22 -4.47 -28.53
C ARG A 96 -13.73 -4.32 -28.27
N VAL A 97 -12.90 -5.35 -28.49
CA VAL A 97 -11.42 -5.22 -28.37
C VAL A 97 -10.89 -4.08 -29.24
N ARG A 98 -11.49 -3.84 -30.42
CA ARG A 98 -11.06 -2.79 -31.36
C ARG A 98 -11.55 -1.40 -31.00
N TYR A 99 -12.78 -1.27 -30.54
CA TYR A 99 -13.45 0.05 -30.48
C TYR A 99 -13.85 0.49 -29.06
N ASP A 100 -13.84 -0.41 -28.08
CA ASP A 100 -14.14 -0.14 -26.68
C ASP A 100 -12.84 -0.18 -25.86
N ILE A 101 -12.31 0.99 -25.50
CA ILE A 101 -11.05 1.11 -24.77
C ILE A 101 -11.11 0.40 -23.41
N ARG A 102 -12.23 0.50 -22.70
CA ARG A 102 -12.39 -0.16 -21.40
C ARG A 102 -12.37 -1.66 -21.58
N TYR A 103 -13.11 -2.19 -22.55
CA TYR A 103 -13.10 -3.63 -22.82
C TYR A 103 -11.71 -4.14 -23.24
N ASN A 104 -10.93 -3.35 -23.98
CA ASN A 104 -9.55 -3.71 -24.30
C ASN A 104 -8.67 -3.80 -23.04
N ILE A 105 -8.83 -2.85 -22.10
CA ILE A 105 -8.14 -2.83 -20.81
C ILE A 105 -8.57 -4.04 -19.95
N GLU A 106 -9.86 -4.31 -19.84
CA GLU A 106 -10.42 -5.48 -19.14
C GLU A 106 -9.86 -6.79 -19.70
N ALA A 107 -9.82 -6.93 -21.02
CA ALA A 107 -9.24 -8.09 -21.68
C ALA A 107 -7.74 -8.25 -21.36
N GLY A 108 -6.98 -7.14 -21.27
CA GLY A 108 -5.57 -7.17 -20.88
C GLY A 108 -5.39 -7.60 -19.43
N ALA A 109 -6.20 -7.05 -18.53
CA ALA A 109 -6.24 -7.44 -17.12
C ALA A 109 -6.56 -8.94 -16.96
N ASP A 110 -7.53 -9.46 -17.71
CA ASP A 110 -7.90 -10.89 -17.67
C ASP A 110 -6.77 -11.80 -18.19
N VAL A 111 -6.03 -11.35 -19.23
CA VAL A 111 -4.84 -12.07 -19.70
C VAL A 111 -3.77 -12.11 -18.61
N LEU A 112 -3.51 -11.00 -17.92
CA LEU A 112 -2.52 -10.93 -16.83
C LEU A 112 -2.93 -11.80 -15.64
N LEU A 113 -4.19 -11.73 -15.20
CA LEU A 113 -4.72 -12.57 -14.13
C LEU A 113 -4.66 -14.06 -14.48
N GLY A 114 -4.91 -14.41 -15.74
CA GLY A 114 -4.69 -15.77 -16.23
C GLY A 114 -3.24 -16.23 -16.05
N ARG A 115 -2.26 -15.31 -16.09
CA ARG A 115 -0.87 -15.64 -15.78
C ARG A 115 -0.65 -15.76 -14.29
N TRP A 116 -1.14 -14.80 -13.52
CA TRP A 116 -1.09 -14.82 -12.06
C TRP A 116 -1.63 -16.12 -11.46
N HIS A 117 -2.83 -16.56 -11.87
CA HIS A 117 -3.44 -17.79 -11.38
C HIS A 117 -2.72 -19.08 -11.82
N ALA A 118 -1.91 -19.01 -12.88
CA ALA A 118 -1.09 -20.13 -13.33
C ALA A 118 0.29 -20.16 -12.63
N THR A 119 0.62 -19.17 -11.82
CA THR A 119 1.79 -19.23 -10.93
C THR A 119 1.62 -20.35 -9.89
N GLY A 120 2.70 -21.08 -9.59
CA GLY A 120 2.71 -22.28 -8.76
C GLY A 120 2.36 -23.57 -9.50
N SER A 121 1.82 -23.48 -10.72
CA SER A 121 1.53 -24.66 -11.57
C SER A 121 2.26 -24.63 -12.91
N VAL A 122 2.41 -23.44 -13.50
CA VAL A 122 3.08 -23.21 -14.78
C VAL A 122 4.26 -22.25 -14.62
N TYR A 123 4.12 -21.26 -13.74
CA TYR A 123 5.16 -20.25 -13.47
C TYR A 123 5.71 -20.39 -12.04
N PRO A 124 6.97 -19.99 -11.80
CA PRO A 124 7.53 -19.88 -10.45
C PRO A 124 6.75 -18.88 -9.60
N THR A 125 6.89 -19.02 -8.28
CA THR A 125 6.25 -18.17 -7.26
C THR A 125 7.27 -17.24 -6.61
N ILE A 126 6.78 -16.12 -6.08
CA ILE A 126 7.54 -15.23 -5.18
C ILE A 126 6.72 -15.06 -3.91
N GLY A 127 7.38 -15.23 -2.75
CA GLY A 127 6.76 -15.03 -1.45
C GLY A 127 5.52 -15.91 -1.26
N ASP A 128 4.51 -15.34 -0.65
CA ASP A 128 3.19 -15.93 -0.45
C ASP A 128 2.20 -15.61 -1.57
N MET A 129 2.65 -14.93 -2.64
CA MET A 129 1.80 -14.42 -3.70
C MET A 129 0.73 -13.43 -3.22
N ASP A 130 1.03 -12.57 -2.25
CA ASP A 130 0.18 -11.40 -1.96
C ASP A 130 0.02 -10.53 -3.22
N PRO A 131 -1.21 -10.35 -3.75
CA PRO A 131 -1.45 -9.53 -4.94
C PRO A 131 -1.16 -8.04 -4.73
N ASN A 132 -1.07 -7.57 -3.49
CA ASN A 132 -0.70 -6.20 -3.21
C ASN A 132 0.82 -5.99 -3.22
N VAL A 133 1.66 -7.02 -3.08
CA VAL A 133 3.12 -6.87 -3.21
C VAL A 133 3.49 -6.83 -4.69
N LEU A 134 4.04 -5.70 -5.15
CA LEU A 134 4.31 -5.46 -6.57
C LEU A 134 5.30 -6.48 -7.15
N GLU A 135 6.32 -6.85 -6.38
CA GLU A 135 7.35 -7.81 -6.78
C GLU A 135 6.77 -9.21 -7.06
N HIS A 136 5.67 -9.59 -6.41
CA HIS A 136 5.05 -10.91 -6.61
C HIS A 136 4.48 -11.09 -8.04
N TRP A 137 4.23 -9.99 -8.77
CA TRP A 137 3.72 -10.03 -10.14
C TRP A 137 4.78 -10.35 -11.20
N TYR A 138 6.06 -10.47 -10.82
CA TYR A 138 7.19 -10.60 -11.74
C TYR A 138 7.01 -11.69 -12.82
N PHE A 139 6.65 -12.91 -12.40
CA PHE A 139 6.48 -14.02 -13.34
C PHE A 139 5.19 -13.94 -14.15
N ALA A 140 4.13 -13.37 -13.59
CA ALA A 140 2.91 -13.07 -14.34
C ALA A 140 3.19 -12.07 -15.47
N LEU A 141 4.01 -11.05 -15.21
CA LEU A 141 4.46 -10.05 -16.20
C LEU A 141 5.34 -10.65 -17.29
N TRP A 142 6.26 -11.53 -16.93
CA TRP A 142 7.04 -12.29 -17.92
C TRP A 142 6.09 -13.14 -18.78
N GLY A 143 5.15 -13.86 -18.17
CA GLY A 143 4.13 -14.64 -18.88
C GLY A 143 3.23 -13.79 -19.79
N TYR A 144 2.94 -12.54 -19.42
CA TYR A 144 2.16 -11.60 -20.22
C TYR A 144 2.83 -11.33 -21.57
N ASN A 145 4.15 -11.13 -21.58
CA ASN A 145 4.95 -10.97 -22.81
C ASN A 145 5.42 -12.29 -23.43
N SER A 146 4.65 -13.37 -23.25
CA SER A 146 5.00 -14.74 -23.63
C SER A 146 6.12 -15.35 -22.78
N TRP A 147 5.82 -16.53 -22.20
CA TRP A 147 6.72 -17.33 -21.39
C TRP A 147 7.81 -18.02 -22.24
N LEU A 148 8.82 -17.25 -22.65
CA LEU A 148 9.88 -17.70 -23.57
C LEU A 148 11.27 -17.44 -22.99
N ALA A 149 12.18 -18.39 -23.21
CA ALA A 149 13.55 -18.35 -22.67
C ALA A 149 14.36 -17.09 -23.06
N ARG A 150 14.07 -16.48 -24.22
CA ARG A 150 14.72 -15.23 -24.64
C ARG A 150 14.40 -14.04 -23.74
N ASN A 151 13.33 -14.12 -22.95
CA ASN A 151 12.90 -13.09 -22.01
C ASN A 151 13.49 -13.31 -20.61
N ASN A 152 14.35 -14.31 -20.44
CA ASN A 152 15.09 -14.52 -19.20
C ASN A 152 16.02 -13.33 -18.94
N PRO A 153 15.96 -12.67 -17.77
CA PRO A 153 16.77 -11.51 -17.45
C PRO A 153 18.28 -11.82 -17.39
N ASN A 154 18.69 -13.07 -17.10
CA ASN A 154 20.10 -13.47 -17.21
C ASN A 154 20.61 -13.51 -18.67
N VAL A 155 19.69 -13.46 -19.66
CA VAL A 155 20.01 -13.43 -21.10
C VAL A 155 19.73 -12.06 -21.70
N ALA A 156 18.56 -11.48 -21.41
CA ALA A 156 18.11 -10.21 -21.97
C ALA A 156 18.55 -8.98 -21.18
N GLY A 157 19.01 -9.16 -19.93
CA GLY A 157 19.28 -8.07 -18.99
C GLY A 157 18.05 -7.18 -18.80
N GLU A 158 18.29 -5.87 -18.74
CA GLU A 158 17.26 -4.82 -18.64
C GLU A 158 16.26 -4.81 -19.81
N LYS A 159 16.55 -5.52 -20.91
CA LYS A 159 15.62 -5.66 -22.05
C LYS A 159 14.53 -6.69 -21.79
N ALA A 160 14.62 -7.48 -20.72
CA ALA A 160 13.55 -8.38 -20.32
C ALA A 160 12.26 -7.59 -20.07
N TYR A 161 11.11 -8.19 -20.43
CA TYR A 161 9.86 -7.44 -20.45
C TYR A 161 9.45 -6.96 -19.05
N GLN A 162 9.50 -7.84 -18.07
CA GLN A 162 9.17 -7.57 -16.67
C GLN A 162 10.12 -6.54 -16.05
N GLU A 163 11.42 -6.59 -16.36
CA GLU A 163 12.38 -5.56 -15.93
C GLU A 163 12.02 -4.19 -16.50
N GLY A 164 11.71 -4.12 -17.80
CA GLY A 164 11.28 -2.86 -18.38
C GLY A 164 9.88 -2.40 -17.94
N ILE A 165 9.06 -3.26 -17.33
CA ILE A 165 7.83 -2.82 -16.64
C ILE A 165 8.21 -2.21 -15.29
N PHE A 166 9.05 -2.88 -14.50
CA PHE A 166 9.51 -2.38 -13.20
C PHE A 166 10.24 -1.04 -13.35
N GLN A 167 11.11 -0.90 -14.36
CA GLN A 167 11.77 0.36 -14.67
C GLN A 167 10.78 1.48 -14.99
N LEU A 168 9.71 1.15 -15.72
CA LEU A 168 8.68 2.12 -16.06
C LEU A 168 7.85 2.53 -14.84
N ILE A 169 7.58 1.59 -13.93
CA ILE A 169 6.94 1.84 -12.65
C ILE A 169 7.75 2.86 -11.83
N ARG A 170 9.07 2.65 -11.73
CA ARG A 170 9.98 3.59 -11.07
C ARG A 170 10.00 4.96 -11.77
N ASP A 171 10.33 4.99 -13.05
CA ASP A 171 10.67 6.25 -13.73
C ASP A 171 9.44 7.10 -14.09
N LYS A 172 8.34 6.45 -14.48
CA LYS A 172 7.16 7.16 -14.99
C LYS A 172 6.14 7.44 -13.89
N TYR A 173 5.94 6.50 -12.99
CA TYR A 173 4.92 6.62 -11.93
C TYR A 173 5.50 6.95 -10.57
N ASN A 174 6.84 7.09 -10.45
CA ASN A 174 7.53 7.40 -9.20
C ASN A 174 7.15 6.41 -8.07
N GLN A 175 6.87 5.16 -8.44
CA GLN A 175 6.53 4.09 -7.52
C GLN A 175 7.77 3.25 -7.27
N PRO A 176 8.30 3.19 -6.04
CA PRO A 176 9.37 2.27 -5.69
C PRO A 176 8.95 0.82 -5.96
N ILE A 177 9.86 0.06 -6.58
CA ILE A 177 9.72 -1.37 -6.84
C ILE A 177 11.12 -1.96 -7.07
N THR A 178 11.38 -3.13 -6.51
CA THR A 178 12.68 -3.81 -6.56
C THR A 178 12.65 -4.96 -7.57
N SER A 179 13.69 -5.08 -8.40
CA SER A 179 13.84 -6.28 -9.26
C SER A 179 14.25 -7.49 -8.41
N ILE A 180 13.84 -8.70 -8.79
CA ILE A 180 14.26 -9.91 -8.08
C ILE A 180 15.76 -10.17 -8.26
N ASP A 181 16.38 -10.85 -7.29
CA ASP A 181 17.76 -11.31 -7.47
C ASP A 181 17.83 -12.35 -8.60
N ALA A 182 18.54 -11.99 -9.67
CA ALA A 182 18.68 -12.82 -10.85
C ALA A 182 19.46 -14.12 -10.59
N SER A 183 20.15 -14.22 -9.45
CA SER A 183 20.84 -15.44 -9.00
C SER A 183 19.89 -16.63 -8.76
N TYR A 184 18.61 -16.36 -8.45
CA TYR A 184 17.58 -17.40 -8.34
C TYR A 184 17.17 -18.00 -9.69
N LEU A 185 17.46 -17.30 -10.79
CA LEU A 185 17.05 -17.71 -12.13
C LEU A 185 18.16 -18.51 -12.83
N PRO A 186 17.81 -19.43 -13.74
CA PRO A 186 18.82 -20.14 -14.52
C PRO A 186 19.56 -19.14 -15.43
N SER A 187 20.84 -19.43 -15.71
CA SER A 187 21.68 -18.58 -16.57
C SER A 187 21.14 -18.44 -18.01
N SER A 188 20.30 -19.38 -18.44
CA SER A 188 19.50 -19.30 -19.66
C SER A 188 18.28 -20.24 -19.56
N GLY A 189 17.33 -20.13 -20.49
CA GLY A 189 16.14 -20.99 -20.46
C GLY A 189 15.01 -20.44 -19.61
N LEU A 190 14.01 -21.27 -19.34
CA LEU A 190 12.90 -20.94 -18.44
C LEU A 190 13.22 -21.47 -17.04
N PRO A 191 12.87 -20.73 -15.97
CA PRO A 191 12.90 -21.29 -14.62
C PRO A 191 11.91 -22.45 -14.50
N SER A 192 12.18 -23.35 -13.54
CA SER A 192 11.27 -24.46 -13.24
C SER A 192 9.99 -23.94 -12.62
N SER A 193 8.85 -24.58 -12.88
CA SER A 193 7.54 -24.14 -12.36
C SER A 193 7.41 -24.29 -10.84
N ASP A 194 8.22 -25.15 -10.22
CA ASP A 194 8.30 -25.36 -8.77
C ASP A 194 9.32 -24.43 -8.08
N LEU A 195 10.00 -23.57 -8.83
CA LEU A 195 10.87 -22.56 -8.23
C LEU A 195 10.04 -21.61 -7.38
N TRP A 196 10.46 -21.46 -6.12
CA TRP A 196 9.96 -20.48 -5.17
C TRP A 196 11.09 -19.53 -4.82
N ILE A 197 10.83 -18.23 -4.90
CA ILE A 197 11.77 -17.16 -4.52
C ILE A 197 11.18 -16.47 -3.28
N PRO A 198 11.96 -16.20 -2.21
CA PRO A 198 11.46 -15.42 -1.09
C PRO A 198 11.07 -14.00 -1.54
N THR A 199 10.12 -13.38 -0.86
CA THR A 199 9.85 -11.95 -1.02
C THR A 199 11.16 -11.18 -0.81
N PRO A 200 11.56 -10.27 -1.72
CA PRO A 200 12.77 -9.47 -1.53
C PRO A 200 12.74 -8.71 -0.20
N GLU A 201 13.89 -8.60 0.45
CA GLU A 201 14.03 -7.89 1.73
C GLU A 201 13.48 -6.45 1.64
N THR A 202 13.71 -5.79 0.51
CA THR A 202 13.02 -4.55 0.14
C THR A 202 11.96 -4.85 -0.91
N HIS A 203 10.68 -4.76 -0.52
CA HIS A 203 9.52 -4.94 -1.39
C HIS A 203 8.53 -3.79 -1.18
N HIS A 204 7.56 -3.69 -2.08
CA HIS A 204 6.67 -2.53 -2.14
C HIS A 204 5.23 -2.93 -2.42
N PHE A 205 4.31 -2.15 -1.88
CA PHE A 205 2.89 -2.39 -2.02
C PHE A 205 2.27 -1.59 -3.16
N GLY A 206 1.21 -2.17 -3.73
CA GLY A 206 0.29 -1.53 -4.65
C GLY A 206 -0.87 -0.87 -3.93
N ASP A 207 -1.92 -0.57 -4.70
CA ASP A 207 -3.12 0.14 -4.24
C ASP A 207 -4.30 -0.81 -3.96
N LEU A 208 -4.06 -2.09 -3.67
CA LEU A 208 -5.12 -3.07 -3.40
C LEU A 208 -5.60 -3.07 -1.95
N ASN A 209 -4.71 -2.81 -0.99
CA ASN A 209 -5.05 -2.77 0.45
C ASN A 209 -5.71 -1.44 0.84
N HIS A 210 -6.63 -0.94 0.00
CA HIS A 210 -7.40 0.28 0.22
C HIS A 210 -8.68 0.04 1.04
N ALA A 211 -8.79 -1.06 1.78
CA ALA A 211 -9.92 -1.25 2.70
C ALA A 211 -9.94 -0.14 3.76
N ILE A 212 -8.80 0.22 4.35
CA ILE A 212 -8.72 1.30 5.34
C ILE A 212 -8.81 2.72 4.75
N ALA A 213 -8.28 2.95 3.55
CA ALA A 213 -8.41 4.25 2.87
C ALA A 213 -9.88 4.57 2.53
N ARG A 214 -10.75 3.54 2.46
CA ARG A 214 -12.21 3.69 2.36
C ARG A 214 -12.89 3.96 3.71
N VAL A 215 -12.23 3.65 4.83
CA VAL A 215 -12.72 3.92 6.20
C VAL A 215 -12.31 5.31 6.67
N PHE A 216 -11.06 5.74 6.37
CA PHE A 216 -10.51 7.01 6.80
C PHE A 216 -10.09 7.89 5.62
N LYS A 217 -10.82 8.99 5.42
CA LYS A 217 -10.65 9.92 4.29
C LYS A 217 -9.31 10.66 4.33
N ASP A 218 -8.73 10.80 5.52
CA ASP A 218 -7.45 11.47 5.78
C ASP A 218 -6.25 10.52 5.71
N LEU A 219 -6.45 9.25 5.32
CA LEU A 219 -5.37 8.33 5.03
C LEU A 219 -5.04 8.20 3.55
N VAL A 220 -5.93 8.60 2.63
CA VAL A 220 -5.71 8.49 1.19
C VAL A 220 -4.41 9.22 0.81
N ASP A 221 -3.47 8.49 0.20
CA ASP A 221 -2.14 8.95 -0.21
C ASP A 221 -1.25 9.45 0.95
N HIS A 222 -1.63 9.17 2.20
CA HIS A 222 -0.84 9.56 3.36
C HIS A 222 0.41 8.66 3.47
N PRO A 223 1.62 9.19 3.70
CA PRO A 223 2.87 8.40 3.67
C PRO A 223 2.98 7.33 4.76
N LYS A 224 2.07 7.34 5.74
CA LYS A 224 1.98 6.35 6.83
C LYS A 224 0.74 5.44 6.70
N GLN A 225 0.02 5.53 5.57
CA GLN A 225 -1.24 4.81 5.34
C GLN A 225 -1.06 3.30 5.54
N GLU A 226 0.00 2.72 4.97
CA GLU A 226 0.23 1.27 5.00
C GLU A 226 0.45 0.76 6.43
N TYR A 227 1.31 1.42 7.21
CA TYR A 227 1.54 1.07 8.62
C TYR A 227 0.26 1.15 9.46
N ILE A 228 -0.58 2.14 9.17
CA ILE A 228 -1.86 2.32 9.86
C ILE A 228 -2.88 1.27 9.41
N ALA A 229 -2.84 0.84 8.14
CA ALA A 229 -3.67 -0.23 7.59
C ALA A 229 -3.47 -1.54 8.34
N GLU A 230 -2.21 -1.97 8.46
CA GLU A 230 -1.86 -3.23 9.11
C GLU A 230 -2.32 -3.25 10.57
N LEU A 231 -2.01 -2.21 11.34
CA LEU A 231 -2.43 -2.13 12.74
C LEU A 231 -3.96 -2.06 12.91
N TYR A 232 -4.67 -1.46 11.95
CA TYR A 232 -6.14 -1.42 11.99
C TYR A 232 -6.74 -2.81 11.70
N GLU A 233 -6.18 -3.54 10.74
CA GLU A 233 -6.61 -4.91 10.41
C GLU A 233 -6.33 -5.89 11.57
N MET A 234 -5.24 -5.68 12.30
CA MET A 234 -4.95 -6.37 13.56
C MET A 234 -5.90 -5.99 14.71
N GLY A 235 -6.72 -4.95 14.55
CA GLY A 235 -7.62 -4.45 15.60
C GLY A 235 -6.92 -3.63 16.69
N VAL A 236 -5.66 -3.22 16.47
CA VAL A 236 -4.81 -2.49 17.43
C VAL A 236 -5.09 -0.99 17.42
N VAL A 237 -5.49 -0.44 16.28
CA VAL A 237 -5.86 0.97 16.17
C VAL A 237 -7.26 1.15 15.62
N SER A 238 -7.90 2.24 16.01
CA SER A 238 -9.23 2.65 15.54
C SER A 238 -9.25 4.14 15.19
N GLY A 239 -10.25 4.58 14.44
CA GLY A 239 -10.40 5.98 14.04
C GLY A 239 -10.91 6.90 15.13
N VAL A 240 -10.82 8.21 14.89
CA VAL A 240 -11.28 9.25 15.81
C VAL A 240 -12.73 9.72 15.53
N GLY A 241 -13.44 8.99 14.66
CA GLY A 241 -14.80 9.29 14.22
C GLY A 241 -14.87 10.23 13.00
N GLY A 242 -16.04 10.30 12.37
CA GLY A 242 -16.27 11.13 11.19
C GLY A 242 -15.49 10.69 9.94
N ASP A 243 -15.25 9.39 9.80
CA ASP A 243 -14.44 8.78 8.75
C ASP A 243 -12.99 9.31 8.73
N ARG A 244 -12.39 9.51 9.91
CA ARG A 244 -11.01 10.00 10.07
C ARG A 244 -10.17 9.17 11.03
N PHE A 245 -8.88 9.07 10.72
CA PHE A 245 -7.86 8.49 11.58
C PHE A 245 -7.06 9.55 12.37
N ASN A 246 -6.90 10.74 11.79
CA ASN A 246 -6.05 11.84 12.26
C ASN A 246 -4.56 11.46 12.39
N PRO A 247 -3.90 11.06 11.28
CA PRO A 247 -2.52 10.54 11.34
C PRO A 247 -1.48 11.61 11.72
N ASP A 248 -1.73 12.88 11.42
CA ASP A 248 -0.82 14.00 11.73
C ASP A 248 -1.17 14.70 13.05
N GLY A 249 -2.22 14.26 13.73
CA GLY A 249 -2.55 14.75 15.06
C GLY A 249 -1.60 14.17 16.10
N TYR A 250 -1.20 14.98 17.07
CA TYR A 250 -0.43 14.52 18.23
C TYR A 250 -1.23 13.53 19.06
N ILE A 251 -0.56 12.50 19.56
CA ILE A 251 -1.18 11.47 20.38
C ILE A 251 -1.06 11.82 21.87
N THR A 252 -2.14 11.59 22.62
CA THR A 252 -2.13 11.72 24.08
C THR A 252 -1.60 10.46 24.75
N LYS A 253 -1.09 10.58 25.98
CA LYS A 253 -0.56 9.43 26.74
C LYS A 253 -1.59 8.31 26.95
N GLU A 254 -2.84 8.64 27.27
CA GLU A 254 -3.91 7.64 27.43
C GLU A 254 -4.24 6.90 26.11
N GLN A 255 -4.12 7.57 24.96
CA GLN A 255 -4.34 6.95 23.65
C GLN A 255 -3.20 6.00 23.30
N MET A 256 -1.96 6.40 23.61
CA MET A 256 -0.79 5.53 23.43
C MET A 256 -0.92 4.27 24.31
N ALA A 257 -1.41 4.41 25.55
CA ALA A 257 -1.67 3.29 26.44
C ALA A 257 -2.66 2.26 25.84
N VAL A 258 -3.75 2.73 25.23
CA VAL A 258 -4.73 1.85 24.57
C VAL A 258 -4.11 1.06 23.43
N ILE A 259 -3.33 1.73 22.57
CA ILE A 259 -2.65 1.07 21.45
C ILE A 259 -1.67 0.01 21.98
N LEU A 260 -0.90 0.33 23.02
CA LEU A 260 0.07 -0.59 23.62
C LEU A 260 -0.58 -1.78 24.30
N ARG A 261 -1.69 -1.56 25.01
CA ARG A 261 -2.48 -2.64 25.59
C ARG A 261 -2.94 -3.62 24.51
N ASP A 262 -3.42 -3.11 23.39
CA ASP A 262 -3.97 -3.96 22.32
C ASP A 262 -2.87 -4.74 21.57
N ILE A 263 -1.74 -4.10 21.22
CA ILE A 263 -0.65 -4.77 20.49
C ILE A 263 0.16 -5.74 21.35
N LEU A 264 0.33 -5.45 22.64
CA LEU A 264 1.08 -6.32 23.58
C LEU A 264 0.15 -7.30 24.31
N GLU A 265 -1.14 -7.29 24.01
CA GLU A 265 -2.18 -8.13 24.65
C GLU A 265 -2.13 -8.03 26.19
N LEU A 266 -1.94 -6.82 26.72
CA LEU A 266 -1.78 -6.62 28.16
C LEU A 266 -3.06 -6.95 28.93
N GLU A 267 -2.93 -7.78 29.96
CA GLU A 267 -4.01 -8.11 30.88
C GLU A 267 -3.95 -7.22 32.13
N THR A 268 -5.10 -6.68 32.52
CA THR A 268 -5.32 -6.08 33.85
C THR A 268 -5.80 -7.13 34.81
N THR A 269 -5.08 -7.33 35.91
CA THR A 269 -5.41 -8.37 36.90
C THR A 269 -6.34 -7.86 38.01
N GLU A 270 -6.36 -6.55 38.29
CA GLU A 270 -7.18 -5.93 39.35
C GLU A 270 -7.55 -4.47 39.02
N GLU A 271 -8.71 -4.00 39.50
CA GLU A 271 -9.08 -2.58 39.43
C GLU A 271 -8.10 -1.76 40.30
N MET A 272 -7.43 -0.78 39.69
CA MET A 272 -6.53 0.12 40.39
C MET A 272 -6.66 1.57 39.93
N THR A 273 -6.12 2.48 40.74
CA THR A 273 -5.95 3.89 40.40
C THR A 273 -4.48 4.17 40.13
N VAL A 274 -4.18 4.90 39.05
CA VAL A 274 -2.81 5.25 38.65
C VAL A 274 -2.62 6.76 38.77
N GLY A 275 -1.67 7.19 39.59
CA GLY A 275 -1.33 8.60 39.79
C GLY A 275 -2.37 9.41 40.56
N GLU A 276 -1.99 10.65 40.90
CA GLU A 276 -2.84 11.62 41.61
C GLU A 276 -3.92 12.24 40.70
N ASP A 277 -3.75 12.15 39.38
CA ASP A 277 -4.63 12.67 38.34
C ASP A 277 -5.50 11.58 37.67
N TRP A 278 -5.67 10.42 38.31
CA TRP A 278 -6.45 9.29 37.79
C TRP A 278 -7.87 9.64 37.30
N GLN A 279 -8.50 10.62 37.95
CA GLN A 279 -9.81 11.16 37.58
C GLN A 279 -9.86 11.78 36.17
N GLU A 280 -8.71 12.18 35.61
CA GLU A 280 -8.60 12.77 34.27
C GLU A 280 -8.52 11.70 33.16
N VAL A 281 -8.17 10.45 33.53
CA VAL A 281 -8.15 9.32 32.59
C VAL A 281 -9.56 9.03 32.12
N SER A 282 -9.76 9.05 30.80
CA SER A 282 -11.06 8.73 30.25
C SER A 282 -11.46 7.29 30.51
N SER A 283 -12.76 7.07 30.71
CA SER A 283 -13.31 5.75 31.06
C SER A 283 -12.91 4.64 30.09
N TRP A 284 -12.77 4.96 28.79
CA TRP A 284 -12.35 4.02 27.75
C TRP A 284 -10.86 3.69 27.78
N ALA A 285 -10.04 4.48 28.48
CA ALA A 285 -8.59 4.29 28.57
C ALA A 285 -8.15 3.68 29.91
N LYS A 286 -9.01 3.67 30.94
CA LYS A 286 -8.63 3.26 32.30
C LYS A 286 -7.99 1.89 32.37
N ASP A 287 -8.60 0.89 31.73
CA ASP A 287 -8.07 -0.47 31.74
C ASP A 287 -6.70 -0.53 31.07
N ALA A 288 -6.54 0.15 29.93
CA ALA A 288 -5.26 0.19 29.22
C ALA A 288 -4.16 0.93 29.99
N VAL A 289 -4.48 2.07 30.62
CA VAL A 289 -3.55 2.82 31.46
C VAL A 289 -3.12 1.99 32.67
N ALA A 290 -4.07 1.33 33.34
CA ALA A 290 -3.78 0.46 34.47
C ALA A 290 -2.88 -0.71 34.05
N ALA A 291 -3.18 -1.37 32.92
CA ALA A 291 -2.38 -2.48 32.40
C ALA A 291 -0.94 -2.03 32.08
N ALA A 292 -0.80 -0.95 31.31
CA ALA A 292 0.51 -0.43 30.93
C ALA A 292 1.32 0.05 32.14
N TYR A 293 0.68 0.63 33.16
CA TYR A 293 1.35 1.01 34.39
C TYR A 293 1.80 -0.21 35.22
N GLN A 294 0.95 -1.25 35.35
CA GLN A 294 1.28 -2.49 36.06
C GLN A 294 2.47 -3.23 35.44
N GLN A 295 2.63 -3.13 34.13
CA GLN A 295 3.75 -3.72 33.39
C GLN A 295 4.97 -2.78 33.29
N GLU A 296 4.98 -1.68 34.05
CA GLU A 296 6.08 -0.69 34.08
C GLU A 296 6.35 -0.01 32.73
N ILE A 297 5.39 -0.07 31.79
CA ILE A 297 5.47 0.56 30.46
C ILE A 297 5.20 2.06 30.56
N LEU A 298 4.27 2.45 31.43
CA LEU A 298 4.00 3.84 31.78
C LEU A 298 4.52 4.15 33.18
N SER A 299 5.03 5.36 33.35
CA SER A 299 5.52 5.89 34.61
C SER A 299 4.84 7.21 34.97
N LEU A 300 4.86 7.52 36.27
CA LEU A 300 4.41 8.82 36.80
C LEU A 300 5.57 9.81 36.76
N ASN A 301 5.25 11.09 36.59
CA ASN A 301 6.23 12.16 36.71
C ASN A 301 6.64 12.39 38.19
N GLU A 302 7.58 13.30 38.43
CA GLU A 302 8.11 13.57 39.79
C GLU A 302 7.03 14.08 40.78
N GLU A 303 5.92 14.61 40.27
CA GLU A 303 4.78 15.09 41.06
C GLU A 303 3.76 13.98 41.35
N GLY A 304 3.97 12.76 40.84
CA GLY A 304 3.05 11.63 41.00
C GLY A 304 1.88 11.63 40.01
N ASN A 305 1.94 12.42 38.95
CA ASN A 305 0.89 12.51 37.91
C ASN A 305 1.26 11.67 36.69
N LEU A 306 0.24 11.16 35.99
CA LEU A 306 0.38 10.49 34.71
C LEU A 306 0.36 11.50 33.54
N GLU A 307 -0.46 12.54 33.64
CA GLU A 307 -0.80 13.50 32.58
C GLU A 307 -1.50 12.83 31.37
N PRO A 308 -2.65 12.15 31.56
CA PRO A 308 -3.25 11.27 30.55
C PRO A 308 -3.64 12.00 29.27
N LYS A 309 -4.00 13.29 29.36
CA LYS A 309 -4.38 14.14 28.23
C LYS A 309 -3.19 14.87 27.59
N GLY A 310 -2.01 14.81 28.20
CA GLY A 310 -0.79 15.41 27.68
C GLY A 310 -0.36 14.73 26.38
N PHE A 311 0.15 15.53 25.44
CA PHE A 311 0.78 15.00 24.23
C PHE A 311 2.14 14.40 24.56
N VAL A 312 2.46 13.28 23.93
CA VAL A 312 3.70 12.54 24.19
C VAL A 312 4.83 13.12 23.35
N THR A 313 5.97 13.44 23.98
CA THR A 313 7.16 13.87 23.23
C THR A 313 7.82 12.69 22.53
N ARG A 314 8.62 12.92 21.49
CA ARG A 314 9.28 11.86 20.74
C ARG A 314 10.24 11.05 21.62
N GLU A 315 10.96 11.70 22.53
CA GLU A 315 11.83 10.98 23.48
C GLU A 315 11.03 10.16 24.49
N GLU A 316 9.91 10.67 24.99
CA GLU A 316 9.03 9.95 25.90
C GLU A 316 8.40 8.74 25.20
N ALA A 317 7.98 8.90 23.94
CA ALA A 317 7.46 7.80 23.14
C ALA A 317 8.50 6.69 22.94
N MET A 318 9.77 7.04 22.76
CA MET A 318 10.85 6.04 22.68
C MET A 318 11.02 5.29 24.00
N THR A 319 10.98 5.98 25.14
CA THR A 319 11.06 5.31 26.44
C THR A 319 9.89 4.35 26.64
N ILE A 320 8.65 4.79 26.38
CA ILE A 320 7.46 3.96 26.55
C ILE A 320 7.51 2.73 25.60
N LEU A 321 7.86 2.93 24.32
CA LEU A 321 7.98 1.82 23.38
C LEU A 321 9.09 0.85 23.79
N PHE A 322 10.21 1.36 24.29
CA PHE A 322 11.31 0.53 24.76
C PHE A 322 10.87 -0.34 25.94
N GLU A 323 10.20 0.24 26.94
CA GLU A 323 9.69 -0.53 28.08
C GLU A 323 8.68 -1.60 27.65
N GLY A 324 7.81 -1.28 26.68
CA GLY A 324 6.81 -2.23 26.18
C GLY A 324 7.36 -3.37 25.31
N PHE A 325 8.42 -3.13 24.53
CA PHE A 325 8.90 -4.08 23.53
C PHE A 325 10.32 -4.63 23.77
N LYS A 326 11.04 -4.15 24.79
CA LYS A 326 12.38 -4.69 25.10
C LYS A 326 12.30 -6.19 25.39
N ARG A 327 13.30 -6.92 24.90
CA ARG A 327 13.49 -8.34 25.23
C ARG A 327 13.94 -8.49 26.69
N GLU A 328 13.70 -9.66 27.28
CA GLU A 328 14.17 -9.99 28.64
C GLU A 328 15.68 -9.81 28.79
N VAL A 329 16.44 -10.06 27.72
CA VAL A 329 17.89 -9.85 27.66
C VAL A 329 18.21 -8.81 26.59
N ILE A 330 18.85 -7.73 27.02
CA ILE A 330 19.44 -6.70 26.15
C ILE A 330 20.95 -6.90 26.17
N TYR A 331 21.54 -7.06 24.99
CA TYR A 331 22.99 -7.20 24.88
C TYR A 331 23.65 -5.83 24.75
N ASP A 332 24.88 -5.67 25.24
CA ASP A 332 25.61 -4.40 25.14
C ASP A 332 25.70 -3.92 23.69
N GLU A 333 25.82 -4.83 22.72
CA GLU A 333 25.83 -4.52 21.28
C GLU A 333 24.55 -3.84 20.78
N ASP A 334 23.40 -4.09 21.42
CA ASP A 334 22.13 -3.44 21.09
C ASP A 334 22.13 -1.95 21.50
N LEU A 335 23.00 -1.58 22.45
CA LEU A 335 23.09 -0.23 23.01
C LEU A 335 24.36 0.51 22.57
N MET A 336 25.39 -0.20 22.10
CA MET A 336 26.67 0.35 21.65
C MET A 336 26.64 0.85 20.19
N VAL A 337 25.55 1.48 19.79
CA VAL A 337 25.39 2.10 18.46
C VAL A 337 25.57 3.61 18.51
N PRO A 338 26.19 4.23 17.49
CA PRO A 338 26.36 5.67 17.47
C PRO A 338 25.01 6.37 17.24
N ILE A 339 24.54 7.13 18.24
CA ILE A 339 23.44 8.06 18.07
C ILE A 339 24.01 9.33 17.45
N ALA A 340 23.57 9.67 16.25
CA ALA A 340 24.22 10.71 15.46
C ALA A 340 23.24 11.68 14.79
N TYR A 341 22.32 12.21 15.60
CA TYR A 341 21.42 13.30 15.22
C TYR A 341 22.05 14.66 15.53
N ILE A 342 21.64 15.71 14.80
CA ILE A 342 22.22 17.05 14.98
C ILE A 342 21.90 17.71 16.34
N ASP A 343 20.83 17.25 16.98
CA ASP A 343 20.28 17.68 18.26
C ASP A 343 20.40 16.56 19.33
N PHE A 344 21.40 15.69 19.17
CA PHE A 344 21.67 14.59 20.09
C PHE A 344 21.78 15.04 21.56
N ASP A 345 22.35 16.22 21.81
CA ASP A 345 22.53 16.79 23.14
C ASP A 345 21.22 17.24 23.81
N GLU A 346 20.12 17.30 23.07
CA GLU A 346 18.78 17.55 23.61
C GLU A 346 18.06 16.28 24.09
N ILE A 347 18.56 15.09 23.73
CA ILE A 347 17.97 13.81 24.14
C ILE A 347 18.24 13.59 25.63
N SER A 348 17.19 13.34 26.40
CA SER A 348 17.33 13.09 27.84
C SER A 348 18.15 11.82 28.12
N LEU A 349 18.87 11.81 29.25
CA LEU A 349 19.66 10.64 29.67
C LEU A 349 18.81 9.37 29.80
N SER A 350 17.54 9.51 30.20
CA SER A 350 16.60 8.38 30.31
C SER A 350 16.18 7.82 28.94
N ALA A 351 16.15 8.65 27.89
CA ALA A 351 15.77 8.22 26.54
C ALA A 351 16.95 7.66 25.72
N LEU A 352 18.21 7.96 26.10
CA LEU A 352 19.39 7.55 25.32
C LEU A 352 19.44 6.04 25.05
N ASN A 353 19.18 5.21 26.07
CA ASN A 353 19.19 3.76 25.90
C ASN A 353 18.08 3.28 24.97
N SER A 354 16.90 3.88 25.07
CA SER A 354 15.76 3.56 24.20
C SER A 354 16.05 3.92 22.75
N VAL A 355 16.62 5.11 22.51
CA VAL A 355 17.01 5.54 21.15
C VAL A 355 18.12 4.65 20.58
N ALA A 356 19.16 4.36 21.36
CA ALA A 356 20.23 3.43 20.94
C ALA A 356 19.67 2.06 20.59
N TYR A 357 18.82 1.50 21.45
CA TYR A 357 18.20 0.20 21.22
C TYR A 357 17.45 0.14 19.89
N PHE A 358 16.59 1.13 19.62
CA PHE A 358 15.82 1.14 18.37
C PHE A 358 16.66 1.44 17.12
N ILE A 359 17.80 2.13 17.24
CA ILE A 359 18.79 2.22 16.16
C ILE A 359 19.44 0.85 15.93
N GLY A 360 19.88 0.16 16.99
CA GLY A 360 20.54 -1.14 16.91
C GLY A 360 19.64 -2.24 16.30
N LYS A 361 18.32 -2.15 16.52
CA LYS A 361 17.34 -3.03 15.90
C LYS A 361 16.90 -2.61 14.49
N GLY A 362 17.38 -1.46 13.99
CA GLY A 362 17.00 -0.94 12.67
C GLY A 362 15.56 -0.43 12.59
N VAL A 363 14.94 -0.12 13.73
CA VAL A 363 13.63 0.54 13.80
C VAL A 363 13.79 2.03 13.51
N LEU A 364 14.80 2.66 14.11
CA LEU A 364 15.23 4.02 13.78
C LEU A 364 16.37 3.98 12.76
N THR A 365 16.36 4.96 11.86
CA THR A 365 17.46 5.19 10.91
C THR A 365 18.12 6.51 11.26
N VAL A 366 19.45 6.56 11.18
CA VAL A 366 20.24 7.73 11.57
C VAL A 366 20.79 8.42 10.34
N ASP A 367 20.53 9.73 10.23
CA ASP A 367 21.14 10.63 9.26
C ASP A 367 21.80 11.80 10.00
N HIS A 368 23.11 11.96 9.81
CA HIS A 368 23.93 13.01 10.45
C HIS A 368 23.49 14.44 10.14
N GLN A 369 22.60 14.64 9.18
CA GLN A 369 22.07 15.95 8.79
C GLN A 369 20.66 16.22 9.33
N GLN A 370 20.02 15.24 10.00
CA GLN A 370 18.64 15.37 10.44
C GLN A 370 18.53 15.45 11.97
N PRO A 371 17.61 16.28 12.49
CA PRO A 371 17.28 16.28 13.91
C PRO A 371 16.46 15.04 14.28
N PHE A 372 16.66 14.54 15.49
CA PHE A 372 15.76 13.60 16.13
C PHE A 372 14.47 14.30 16.59
N GLY A 373 14.56 15.54 17.04
CA GLY A 373 13.46 16.31 17.63
C GLY A 373 12.92 15.70 18.93
N PRO A 374 13.76 15.50 19.97
CA PRO A 374 13.36 14.78 21.18
C PRO A 374 12.19 15.43 21.92
N LYS A 375 12.09 16.76 21.87
CA LYS A 375 11.06 17.55 22.58
C LYS A 375 9.81 17.81 21.73
N GLU A 376 9.81 17.41 20.46
CA GLU A 376 8.63 17.52 19.60
C GLU A 376 7.60 16.46 19.99
N HIS A 377 6.31 16.79 19.87
CA HIS A 377 5.26 15.79 20.11
C HIS A 377 5.15 14.83 18.93
N ILE A 378 4.97 13.54 19.23
CA ILE A 378 4.81 12.52 18.22
C ILE A 378 3.37 12.49 17.69
N THR A 379 3.23 12.35 16.37
CA THR A 379 1.93 12.16 15.72
C THR A 379 1.45 10.72 15.85
N ARG A 380 0.12 10.51 15.79
CA ARG A 380 -0.49 9.18 15.78
C ARG A 380 0.08 8.28 14.69
N GLY A 381 0.26 8.81 13.49
CA GLY A 381 0.80 8.06 12.38
C GLY A 381 2.28 7.72 12.54
N GLU A 382 3.10 8.61 13.12
CA GLU A 382 4.50 8.29 13.45
C GLU A 382 4.58 7.16 14.48
N LEU A 383 3.73 7.19 15.51
CA LEU A 383 3.64 6.09 16.47
C LEU A 383 3.26 4.77 15.79
N CYS A 384 2.25 4.76 14.92
CA CYS A 384 1.86 3.56 14.18
C CYS A 384 3.00 3.01 13.32
N LYS A 385 3.74 3.89 12.63
CA LYS A 385 4.93 3.49 11.88
C LYS A 385 5.96 2.82 12.79
N LEU A 386 6.25 3.42 13.95
CA LEU A 386 7.24 2.86 14.88
C LEU A 386 6.80 1.49 15.40
N ILE A 387 5.55 1.34 15.83
CA ILE A 387 5.02 0.05 16.31
C ILE A 387 5.12 -1.01 15.22
N TYR A 388 4.69 -0.70 13.99
CA TYR A 388 4.82 -1.62 12.86
C TYR A 388 6.28 -2.02 12.60
N MET A 389 7.20 -1.05 12.59
CA MET A 389 8.63 -1.34 12.38
C MET A 389 9.20 -2.18 13.53
N ILE A 390 8.74 -1.98 14.76
CA ILE A 390 9.15 -2.79 15.91
C ILE A 390 8.68 -4.23 15.75
N THR A 391 7.42 -4.46 15.38
CA THR A 391 6.86 -5.82 15.20
C THR A 391 7.51 -6.58 14.04
N GLU A 392 7.99 -5.89 13.01
CA GLU A 392 8.73 -6.51 11.90
C GLU A 392 10.19 -6.87 12.25
N LYS A 393 10.78 -6.21 13.25
CA LYS A 393 12.22 -6.32 13.56
C LYS A 393 12.52 -7.11 14.83
N LEU A 394 11.59 -7.20 15.77
CA LEU A 394 11.75 -7.89 17.05
C LEU A 394 11.06 -9.24 17.07
#